data_AF-A0A4Q5R2S6-F1
#
_entry.id   AF-A0A4Q5R2S6-F1
#
_cell.length_a   1.000
_cell.length_b   1.000
_cell.length_c   1.000
_cell.angle_alpha   90.00
_cell.angle_beta   90.00
_cell.angle_gamma   90.00
#
_symmetry.space_group_name_H-M   'P 1'
#
loop_
_entity.id
_entity.type
_entity.pdbx_description
1 polymer ?
#
loop_
_entity_poly.entity_id
_entity_poly.type
_entity_poly.pdbx_seq_one_letter_code
_entity_poly.pdbx_strand_id
1 'polypeptide(L)'
;MKSISLILSLALLLCLQVNGQQPQLVKLWQTDSVFKVPESVLYDEKNQVLYVTNIDGTDPWGKDDKGSIGKLGLDGKVIQVEWVKGFNAPKGMAVHNDILYVADLQQLISVDIKKGQIVNRLTIEGATGLNDVSVDSKGIIYVT
;
A
#
# COMPACT_ATOMS: atom_id res chain seq x y z
N MET A 1 -16.25 58.85 -22.84
CA MET A 1 -15.81 57.75 -23.74
C MET A 1 -14.39 57.28 -23.45
N LYS A 2 -13.38 58.17 -23.31
CA LYS A 2 -11.98 57.79 -23.00
C LYS A 2 -11.81 57.03 -21.66
N SER A 3 -12.57 57.43 -20.62
CA SER A 3 -12.55 56.81 -19.29
C SER A 3 -13.14 55.40 -19.25
N ILE A 4 -14.22 55.14 -20.02
CA ILE A 4 -14.84 53.81 -20.12
C ILE A 4 -13.90 52.85 -20.87
N SER A 5 -13.23 53.31 -21.92
CA SER A 5 -12.25 52.52 -22.67
C SER A 5 -11.03 52.12 -21.83
N LEU A 6 -10.62 52.96 -20.87
CA LEU A 6 -9.53 52.69 -19.93
C LEU A 6 -9.91 51.64 -18.87
N ILE A 7 -11.16 51.69 -18.38
CA ILE A 7 -11.67 50.71 -17.40
C ILE A 7 -11.83 49.33 -18.05
N LEU A 8 -12.34 49.26 -19.28
CA LEU A 8 -12.47 48.02 -20.03
C LEU A 8 -11.12 47.37 -20.36
N SER A 9 -10.09 48.16 -20.68
CA SER A 9 -8.75 47.65 -20.94
C SER A 9 -8.05 47.15 -19.67
N LEU A 10 -8.27 47.80 -18.53
CA LEU A 10 -7.75 47.36 -17.22
C LEU A 10 -8.41 46.05 -16.75
N ALA A 11 -9.72 45.89 -16.96
CA ALA A 11 -10.44 44.66 -16.65
C ALA A 11 -9.97 43.47 -17.52
N LEU A 12 -9.66 43.71 -18.80
CA LEU A 12 -9.15 42.67 -19.70
C LEU A 12 -7.74 42.20 -19.31
N LEU A 13 -6.88 43.11 -18.83
CA LEU A 13 -5.53 42.79 -18.32
C LEU A 13 -5.57 41.94 -17.03
N LEU A 14 -6.57 42.14 -16.17
CA LEU A 14 -6.76 41.33 -14.95
C LEU A 14 -7.24 39.90 -15.25
N CYS A 15 -8.04 39.70 -16.31
CA CYS A 15 -8.48 38.36 -16.72
C CYS A 15 -7.37 37.48 -17.31
N LEU A 16 -6.28 38.07 -17.80
CA LEU A 16 -5.13 37.33 -18.37
C LEU A 16 -4.17 36.77 -17.30
N GLN A 17 -4.39 37.06 -16.02
CA GLN A 17 -3.52 36.65 -14.91
C GLN A 17 -4.00 35.37 -14.20
N VAL A 18 -5.02 34.68 -14.70
CA VAL A 18 -5.44 33.38 -14.14
C VAL A 18 -4.51 32.28 -14.64
N ASN A 19 -3.25 32.31 -14.18
CA ASN A 19 -2.40 31.13 -14.23
C ASN A 19 -2.90 30.15 -13.17
N GLY A 20 -3.68 29.15 -13.58
CA GLY A 20 -3.97 28.01 -12.71
C GLY A 20 -2.66 27.39 -12.24
N GLN A 21 -2.48 27.22 -10.93
CA GLN A 21 -1.33 26.49 -10.39
C GLN A 21 -1.24 25.14 -11.09
N GLN A 22 -0.13 24.91 -11.81
CA GLN A 22 0.15 23.59 -12.36
C GLN A 22 0.39 22.64 -11.20
N PRO A 23 -0.23 21.45 -11.18
CA PRO A 23 0.04 20.46 -10.15
C PRO A 23 1.55 20.16 -10.16
N GLN A 24 2.19 20.30 -9.00
CA GLN A 24 3.60 19.96 -8.81
C GLN A 24 3.72 18.71 -7.93
N LEU A 25 4.54 17.77 -8.38
CA LEU A 25 4.94 16.64 -7.56
C LEU A 25 6.03 17.11 -6.59
N VAL A 26 5.68 17.17 -5.31
CA VAL A 26 6.63 17.43 -4.23
C VAL A 26 6.88 16.12 -3.50
N LYS A 27 8.15 15.78 -3.31
CA LYS A 27 8.52 14.63 -2.49
C LYS A 27 8.15 14.92 -1.03
N LEU A 28 7.16 14.20 -0.50
CA LEU A 28 6.76 14.30 0.90
C LEU A 28 7.79 13.59 1.80
N TRP A 29 8.05 12.31 1.52
CA TRP A 29 9.04 11.52 2.21
C TRP A 29 9.50 10.35 1.34
N GLN A 30 10.58 9.71 1.75
CA GLN A 30 10.99 8.39 1.30
C GLN A 30 11.56 7.65 2.51
N THR A 31 11.61 6.34 2.42
CA THR A 31 12.31 5.49 3.38
C THR A 31 13.65 5.05 2.81
N ASP A 32 14.59 4.67 3.68
CA ASP A 32 15.83 4.00 3.26
C ASP A 32 15.54 2.66 2.57
N SER A 33 16.48 2.19 1.75
CA SER A 33 16.39 0.92 1.02
C SER A 33 16.67 -0.30 1.91
N VAL A 34 15.92 -0.44 3.01
CA VAL A 34 16.10 -1.52 4.00
C VAL A 34 15.10 -2.66 3.84
N PHE A 35 13.97 -2.42 3.16
CA PHE A 35 13.07 -3.48 2.73
C PHE A 35 13.73 -4.30 1.61
N LYS A 36 13.37 -5.58 1.50
CA LYS A 36 13.99 -6.51 0.54
C LYS A 36 13.45 -6.26 -0.88
N VAL A 37 12.60 -7.14 -1.40
CA VAL A 37 11.81 -6.87 -2.60
C VAL A 37 10.39 -6.49 -2.13
N PRO A 38 10.11 -5.20 -1.90
CA PRO A 38 8.77 -4.76 -1.50
C PRO A 38 7.80 -4.95 -2.67
N GLU A 39 6.71 -5.68 -2.46
CA GLU A 39 5.75 -6.01 -3.52
C GLU A 39 4.44 -5.19 -3.39
N SER A 40 3.89 -5.09 -2.19
CA SER A 40 2.63 -4.37 -1.91
C SER A 40 2.72 -3.56 -0.64
N VAL A 41 1.96 -2.46 -0.59
CA VAL A 41 1.83 -1.60 0.59
C VAL A 41 0.36 -1.39 0.90
N LEU A 42 -0.06 -1.70 2.14
CA LEU A 42 -1.42 -1.53 2.61
C LEU A 42 -1.48 -0.54 3.77
N TYR A 43 -2.37 0.45 3.68
CA TYR A 43 -2.66 1.36 4.78
C TYR A 43 -3.68 0.76 5.76
N ASP A 44 -3.32 0.78 7.04
CA ASP A 44 -4.20 0.43 8.16
C ASP A 44 -4.60 1.70 8.91
N GLU A 45 -5.80 2.20 8.61
CA GLU A 45 -6.35 3.41 9.22
C GLU A 45 -6.49 3.30 10.73
N LYS A 46 -6.86 2.13 11.25
CA LYS A 46 -7.07 1.96 12.70
C LYS A 46 -5.76 2.10 13.47
N ASN A 47 -4.69 1.51 12.94
CA ASN A 47 -3.38 1.51 13.60
C ASN A 47 -2.44 2.63 13.13
N GLN A 48 -2.82 3.40 12.10
CA GLN A 48 -2.05 4.49 11.50
C GLN A 48 -0.66 4.04 11.03
N VAL A 49 -0.61 2.93 10.32
CA VAL A 49 0.62 2.31 9.80
C VAL A 49 0.43 1.80 8.37
N LEU A 50 1.55 1.56 7.70
CA LEU A 50 1.62 0.88 6.42
C LEU A 50 2.21 -0.51 6.65
N TYR A 51 1.54 -1.56 6.17
CA TYR A 51 2.12 -2.89 6.05
C TYR A 51 2.77 -3.03 4.69
N VAL A 52 3.96 -3.64 4.63
CA VAL A 52 4.72 -3.82 3.38
C VAL A 52 5.00 -5.31 3.21
N THR A 53 4.60 -5.92 2.10
CA THR A 53 5.04 -7.30 1.81
C THR A 53 6.47 -7.28 1.26
N ASN A 54 7.32 -8.13 1.82
CA ASN A 54 8.69 -8.32 1.37
C ASN A 54 8.85 -9.73 0.83
N ILE A 55 9.11 -9.83 -0.47
CA ILE A 55 9.64 -11.02 -1.08
C ILE A 55 11.15 -11.08 -0.75
N ASP A 56 11.63 -12.29 -0.48
CA ASP A 56 13.05 -12.62 -0.31
C ASP A 56 13.39 -13.84 -1.17
N GLY A 57 14.67 -14.19 -1.24
CA GLY A 57 15.17 -15.26 -2.08
C GLY A 57 15.47 -14.80 -3.51
N THR A 58 15.67 -15.77 -4.40
CA THR A 58 16.04 -15.51 -5.81
C THR A 58 14.87 -15.67 -6.77
N ASP A 59 13.74 -16.19 -6.32
CA ASP A 59 12.55 -16.46 -7.13
C ASP A 59 11.35 -15.68 -6.56
N PRO A 60 10.75 -14.74 -7.32
CA PRO A 60 9.60 -13.97 -6.86
C PRO A 60 8.32 -14.81 -6.63
N TRP A 61 8.33 -16.09 -7.03
CA TRP A 61 7.27 -17.07 -6.75
C TRP A 61 7.80 -18.31 -6.02
N GLY A 62 8.98 -18.19 -5.41
CA GLY A 62 9.64 -19.28 -4.69
C GLY A 62 8.89 -19.68 -3.44
N LYS A 63 8.84 -21.00 -3.19
CA LYS A 63 8.33 -21.58 -1.94
C LYS A 63 9.47 -21.89 -0.98
N ASP A 64 10.02 -20.85 -0.34
CA ASP A 64 11.22 -20.95 0.49
C ASP A 64 11.09 -20.43 1.93
N ASP A 65 9.88 -20.00 2.34
CA ASP A 65 9.56 -19.44 3.66
C ASP A 65 10.41 -18.23 4.11
N LYS A 66 11.05 -17.50 3.18
CA LYS A 66 11.91 -16.34 3.51
C LYS A 66 11.20 -14.98 3.49
N GLY A 67 10.00 -14.92 2.92
CA GLY A 67 9.17 -13.73 2.86
C GLY A 67 8.73 -13.22 4.24
N SER A 68 8.40 -11.93 4.30
CA SER A 68 7.96 -11.27 5.52
C SER A 68 6.99 -10.12 5.26
N ILE A 69 6.33 -9.64 6.33
CA ILE A 69 5.57 -8.39 6.36
C ILE A 69 6.37 -7.38 7.18
N GLY A 70 6.60 -6.21 6.62
CA GLY A 70 7.16 -5.04 7.26
C GLY A 70 6.10 -4.08 7.78
N LYS A 71 6.51 -3.17 8.66
CA LYS A 71 5.67 -2.14 9.27
C LYS A 71 6.37 -0.78 9.15
N LEU A 72 5.67 0.19 8.59
CA LEU A 72 6.18 1.51 8.24
C LEU A 72 5.22 2.60 8.77
N GLY A 73 5.77 3.71 9.26
CA GLY A 73 4.98 4.88 9.66
C GLY A 73 4.51 5.70 8.45
N LEU A 74 3.44 6.48 8.62
CA LEU A 74 2.90 7.36 7.56
C LEU A 74 3.85 8.52 7.17
N ASP A 75 4.93 8.71 7.93
CA ASP A 75 6.00 9.67 7.68
C ASP A 75 7.23 9.04 7.00
N GLY A 76 7.13 7.78 6.57
CA GLY A 76 8.22 7.04 5.95
C GLY A 76 9.27 6.50 6.95
N LYS A 77 9.05 6.64 8.26
CA LYS A 77 9.96 6.02 9.25
C LYS A 77 9.66 4.53 9.39
N VAL A 78 10.71 3.71 9.25
CA VAL A 78 10.60 2.27 9.47
C VAL A 78 10.29 2.00 10.93
N ILE A 79 9.20 1.28 11.17
CA ILE A 79 8.87 0.76 12.51
C ILE A 79 9.59 -0.58 12.69
N GLN A 80 9.43 -1.49 11.73
CA GLN A 80 10.10 -2.78 11.73
C GLN A 80 10.14 -3.37 10.31
N VAL A 81 11.33 -3.74 9.81
CA VAL A 81 11.50 -4.25 8.44
C VAL A 81 10.83 -5.62 8.26
N GLU A 82 11.02 -6.53 9.22
CA GLU A 82 10.44 -7.86 9.22
C GLU A 82 9.64 -8.06 10.51
N TRP A 83 8.42 -7.53 10.53
CA TRP A 83 7.50 -7.61 11.65
C TRP A 83 6.91 -9.00 11.82
N VAL A 84 6.45 -9.63 10.73
CA VAL A 84 6.01 -11.04 10.72
C VAL A 84 6.75 -11.80 9.63
N LYS A 85 7.31 -12.95 9.98
CA LYS A 85 8.12 -13.80 9.08
C LYS A 85 7.42 -15.13 8.78
N GLY A 86 8.01 -15.89 7.86
CA GLY A 86 7.56 -17.25 7.51
C GLY A 86 6.56 -17.25 6.36
N PHE A 87 6.60 -16.25 5.48
CA PHE A 87 5.88 -16.27 4.21
C PHE A 87 6.79 -16.81 3.13
N ASN A 88 6.25 -17.28 2.02
CA ASN A 88 7.05 -17.70 0.88
C ASN A 88 7.37 -16.48 0.00
N ALA A 89 6.36 -16.00 -0.72
CA ALA A 89 6.47 -14.85 -1.61
C ALA A 89 5.22 -13.97 -1.47
N PRO A 90 5.06 -13.25 -0.33
CA PRO A 90 3.83 -12.54 -0.01
C PRO A 90 3.56 -11.42 -1.03
N LYS A 91 2.30 -11.25 -1.43
CA LYS A 91 1.85 -10.33 -2.48
C LYS A 91 0.90 -9.26 -1.92
N GLY A 92 -0.32 -9.17 -2.44
CA GLY A 92 -1.33 -8.24 -1.96
C GLY A 92 -1.93 -8.62 -0.61
N MET A 93 -2.61 -7.64 0.00
CA MET A 93 -3.09 -7.72 1.37
C MET A 93 -4.42 -6.98 1.56
N ALA A 94 -5.21 -7.44 2.51
CA ALA A 94 -6.38 -6.72 3.01
C ALA A 94 -6.48 -6.82 4.54
N VAL A 95 -7.10 -5.84 5.20
CA VAL A 95 -7.38 -5.87 6.64
C VAL A 95 -8.88 -5.97 6.88
N HIS A 96 -9.28 -6.88 7.76
CA HIS A 96 -10.64 -6.95 8.28
C HIS A 96 -10.64 -7.45 9.73
N ASN A 97 -11.35 -6.76 10.63
CA ASN A 97 -11.49 -7.14 12.05
C ASN A 97 -10.19 -7.52 12.78
N ASP A 98 -9.17 -6.65 12.72
CA ASP A 98 -7.84 -6.87 13.34
C ASP A 98 -7.04 -8.07 12.78
N ILE A 99 -7.47 -8.63 11.64
CA ILE A 99 -6.74 -9.64 10.88
C ILE A 99 -6.22 -9.02 9.58
N LEU A 100 -4.93 -9.21 9.32
CA LEU A 100 -4.30 -8.93 8.04
C LEU A 100 -4.30 -10.23 7.23
N TYR A 101 -4.95 -10.21 6.07
CA TYR A 101 -5.00 -11.29 5.10
C TYR A 101 -3.95 -11.03 4.03
N VAL A 102 -3.16 -12.04 3.71
CA VAL A 102 -2.00 -11.93 2.80
C VAL A 102 -2.11 -13.03 1.76
N ALA A 103 -2.03 -12.66 0.48
CA ALA A 103 -1.84 -13.61 -0.61
C ALA A 103 -0.39 -14.11 -0.59
N ASP A 104 -0.19 -15.43 -0.52
CA ASP A 104 1.13 -16.06 -0.49
C ASP A 104 1.12 -17.39 -1.26
N LEU A 105 1.55 -17.36 -2.52
CA LEU A 105 1.46 -18.49 -3.45
C LEU A 105 0.04 -19.05 -3.47
N GLN A 106 -0.19 -20.32 -3.19
CA GLN A 106 -1.53 -20.92 -3.21
C GLN A 106 -2.30 -20.72 -1.89
N GLN A 107 -1.79 -19.90 -0.97
CA GLN A 107 -2.35 -19.74 0.37
C GLN A 107 -2.83 -18.32 0.64
N LEU A 108 -4.00 -18.22 1.27
CA LEU A 108 -4.42 -17.04 1.99
C LEU A 108 -3.97 -17.18 3.45
N ILE A 109 -3.09 -16.30 3.90
CA ILE A 109 -2.52 -16.34 5.24
C ILE A 109 -3.16 -15.25 6.09
N SER A 110 -3.58 -15.59 7.30
CA SER A 110 -4.14 -14.65 8.27
C SER A 110 -3.12 -14.35 9.36
N VAL A 111 -2.90 -13.07 9.62
CA VAL A 111 -2.04 -12.55 10.68
C VAL A 111 -2.91 -11.79 11.69
N ASP A 112 -2.80 -12.16 12.96
CA ASP A 112 -3.38 -11.38 14.07
C ASP A 112 -2.54 -10.12 14.28
N ILE A 113 -3.10 -8.96 13.99
CA ILE A 113 -2.37 -7.69 13.98
C ILE A 113 -1.87 -7.31 15.37
N LYS A 114 -2.64 -7.61 16.42
CA LYS A 114 -2.26 -7.26 17.79
C LYS A 114 -1.11 -8.11 18.28
N LYS A 115 -1.11 -9.39 17.93
CA LYS A 115 -0.06 -10.33 18.34
C LYS A 115 1.17 -10.28 17.42
N GLY A 116 1.01 -9.83 16.17
CA GLY A 116 2.07 -9.87 15.18
C GLY A 116 2.49 -11.29 14.83
N GLN A 117 1.52 -12.18 14.64
CA GLN A 117 1.79 -13.58 14.35
C GLN A 117 0.79 -14.15 13.35
N ILE A 118 1.24 -15.10 12.55
CA ILE A 118 0.38 -15.91 11.69
C ILE A 118 -0.53 -16.76 12.58
N VAL A 119 -1.83 -16.75 12.30
CA VAL A 119 -2.85 -17.52 13.03
C VAL A 119 -3.58 -18.53 12.17
N ASN A 120 -3.54 -18.40 10.85
CA ASN A 120 -4.15 -19.36 9.95
C ASN A 120 -3.46 -19.37 8.58
N ARG A 121 -3.50 -20.51 7.89
CA ARG A 121 -3.14 -20.67 6.48
C ARG A 121 -4.24 -21.46 5.78
N LEU A 122 -4.88 -20.86 4.79
CA LEU A 122 -5.89 -21.52 3.97
C LEU A 122 -5.32 -21.74 2.57
N THR A 123 -5.11 -23.00 2.18
CA THR A 123 -4.78 -23.34 0.80
C THR A 123 -6.04 -23.23 -0.06
N ILE A 124 -5.95 -22.50 -1.18
CA ILE A 124 -7.03 -22.36 -2.15
C ILE A 124 -6.86 -23.41 -3.25
N GLU A 125 -7.80 -24.34 -3.35
CA GLU A 125 -7.75 -25.41 -4.35
C GLU A 125 -7.81 -24.82 -5.77
N GLY A 126 -6.94 -25.31 -6.65
CA GLY A 126 -6.84 -24.83 -8.03
C GLY A 126 -6.05 -23.52 -8.21
N ALA A 127 -5.69 -22.82 -7.12
CA ALA A 127 -4.82 -21.66 -7.22
C ALA A 127 -3.40 -22.09 -7.62
N THR A 128 -2.79 -21.38 -8.56
CA THR A 128 -1.38 -21.58 -8.96
C THR A 128 -0.46 -20.53 -8.35
N GLY A 129 -0.99 -19.34 -8.06
CA GLY A 129 -0.32 -18.28 -7.33
C GLY A 129 -1.28 -17.11 -7.15
N LEU A 130 -1.64 -16.82 -5.89
CA LEU A 130 -2.49 -15.70 -5.52
C LEU A 130 -1.69 -14.41 -5.62
N ASN A 131 -2.32 -13.36 -6.14
CA ASN A 131 -1.69 -12.07 -6.35
C ASN A 131 -2.22 -10.98 -5.41
N ASP A 132 -3.52 -10.88 -5.20
CA ASP A 132 -4.09 -9.81 -4.38
C ASP A 132 -5.25 -10.28 -3.50
N VAL A 133 -5.57 -9.47 -2.48
CA VAL A 133 -6.66 -9.71 -1.54
C VAL A 133 -7.50 -8.44 -1.41
N SER A 134 -8.82 -8.58 -1.48
CA SER A 134 -9.76 -7.51 -1.15
C SER A 134 -10.86 -8.02 -0.24
N VAL A 135 -11.49 -7.12 0.50
CA VAL A 135 -12.57 -7.45 1.44
C VAL A 135 -13.75 -6.51 1.24
N ASP A 136 -14.96 -7.05 1.21
CA ASP A 136 -16.17 -6.25 1.17
C ASP A 136 -16.66 -5.82 2.57
N SER A 137 -17.72 -5.01 2.61
CA SER A 137 -18.33 -4.54 3.85
C SER A 137 -18.93 -5.64 4.73
N LYS A 138 -19.14 -6.84 4.20
CA LYS A 138 -19.67 -8.01 4.94
C LYS A 138 -18.54 -8.91 5.46
N GLY A 139 -17.28 -8.60 5.13
CA GLY A 139 -16.12 -9.42 5.48
C GLY A 139 -15.86 -10.59 4.53
N ILE A 140 -16.48 -10.59 3.34
CA ILE A 140 -16.17 -11.57 2.31
C ILE A 140 -14.81 -11.22 1.69
N ILE A 141 -13.90 -12.20 1.71
CA ILE A 141 -12.54 -12.06 1.18
C ILE A 141 -12.52 -12.55 -0.28
N TYR A 142 -12.01 -11.71 -1.17
CA TYR A 142 -11.78 -12.00 -2.57
C TYR A 142 -10.29 -12.08 -2.82
N VAL A 143 -9.86 -13.08 -3.59
CA VAL A 143 -8.46 -13.28 -3.97
C VAL A 143 -8.35 -13.46 -5.48
N THR A 144 -7.23 -13.01 -6.06
CA THR A 144 -6.91 -13.18 -7.49
C THR A 144 -5.73 -14.10 -7.70
#